data_AF-A9WG94-F1
#
_entry.id   AF-A9WG94-F1
#
_cell.length_a   1.000
_cell.length_b   1.000
_cell.length_c   1.000
_cell.angle_alpha   90.00
_cell.angle_beta   90.00
_cell.angle_gamma   90.00
#
_symmetry.space_group_name_H-M   'P 1'
#
loop_
_entity.id
_entity.type
_entity.pdbx_description
1 polymer ?
#
loop_
_entity_poly.entity_id
_entity_poly.type
_entity_poly.pdbx_seq_one_letter_code
_entity_poly.pdbx_strand_id
1 'polypeptide(L)'
;MSNPVILYLPLLVHSDVAVQRQATTILLTHYGNRALTYLRRLLDDPELADQARLALKNIGEISGLRVELRPFRGVYVRCLGDFQVFIDSRMIKPDEWGQSEGGKAGGRKVQGMFAYLVHCGVEGATRSEIAEAVWGGTASASSFARTLTALRQVLQQCGGEELAASLLYTDRQRCALNPDLYQSDADLLERTFDLATRTANTQGVEAALSFYQYVLDLYDGPYMEGVVGAQEWAAERGARLLSHVVLAGERLASTALHNGQVEQCLQYCQRVLAHEPRAVGVLSLLLRAGHRLGLPAEIQRAYQRYLSATGINPRRKRDDPVVKLYRELSESVEDRGSNGG
;
A
#
# COMPACT_ATOMS: atom_id res chain seq x y z
N MET A 1 -17.21 -1.46 7.15
CA MET A 1 -16.52 -2.46 7.98
C MET A 1 -15.99 -1.78 9.22
N SER A 2 -16.16 -2.39 10.38
CA SER A 2 -15.63 -1.93 11.67
C SER A 2 -14.11 -1.80 11.61
N ASN A 3 -13.54 -0.84 12.34
CA ASN A 3 -12.09 -0.68 12.42
C ASN A 3 -11.47 -2.02 12.88
N PRO A 4 -10.64 -2.68 12.07
CA PRO A 4 -10.26 -4.08 12.30
C PRO A 4 -9.48 -4.29 13.60
N VAL A 5 -8.84 -3.23 14.11
CA VAL A 5 -8.04 -3.31 15.33
C VAL A 5 -8.87 -3.28 16.62
N ILE A 6 -10.18 -2.97 16.53
CA ILE A 6 -11.07 -2.99 17.70
C ILE A 6 -11.08 -4.37 18.36
N LEU A 7 -11.08 -5.44 17.56
CA LEU A 7 -11.06 -6.82 18.06
C LEU A 7 -9.77 -7.18 18.81
N TYR A 8 -8.69 -6.44 18.56
CA TYR A 8 -7.41 -6.64 19.20
C TYR A 8 -7.24 -5.82 20.47
N LEU A 9 -8.05 -4.77 20.69
CA LEU A 9 -7.90 -3.87 21.84
C LEU A 9 -7.83 -4.62 23.17
N PRO A 10 -8.75 -5.55 23.50
CA PRO A 10 -8.69 -6.26 24.78
C PRO A 10 -7.41 -7.08 24.96
N LEU A 11 -6.85 -7.61 23.88
CA LEU A 11 -5.63 -8.42 23.89
C LEU A 11 -4.37 -7.54 24.00
N LEU A 12 -4.39 -6.38 23.36
CA LEU A 12 -3.28 -5.41 23.39
C LEU A 12 -3.16 -4.70 24.74
N VAL A 13 -4.25 -4.58 25.50
CA VAL A 13 -4.27 -4.01 26.86
C VAL A 13 -4.32 -5.06 27.96
N HIS A 14 -4.20 -6.35 27.61
CA HIS A 14 -4.28 -7.46 28.56
C HIS A 14 -3.18 -7.37 29.63
N SER A 15 -3.42 -7.83 30.86
CA SER A 15 -2.44 -7.73 31.95
C SER A 15 -1.20 -8.63 31.77
N ASP A 16 -1.34 -9.72 31.01
CA ASP A 16 -0.25 -10.63 30.67
C ASP A 16 0.54 -10.14 29.45
N VAL A 17 1.84 -9.87 29.66
CA VAL A 17 2.79 -9.41 28.63
C VAL A 17 2.94 -10.43 27.49
N ALA A 18 2.82 -11.74 27.76
CA ALA A 18 2.89 -12.75 26.71
C ALA A 18 1.72 -12.62 25.73
N VAL A 19 0.51 -12.35 26.25
CA VAL A 19 -0.69 -12.11 25.43
C VAL A 19 -0.53 -10.83 24.61
N GLN A 20 -0.04 -9.75 25.22
CA GLN A 20 0.24 -8.49 24.51
C GLN A 20 1.25 -8.69 23.36
N ARG A 21 2.33 -9.45 23.62
CA ARG A 21 3.34 -9.76 22.60
C ARG A 21 2.75 -10.54 21.45
N GLN A 22 1.98 -11.59 21.73
CA GLN A 22 1.36 -12.40 20.69
C GLN A 22 0.35 -11.59 19.87
N ALA A 23 -0.49 -10.79 20.52
CA ALA A 23 -1.45 -9.91 19.86
C ALA A 23 -0.75 -8.85 19.00
N THR A 24 0.33 -8.25 19.50
CA THR A 24 1.17 -7.29 18.75
C THR A 24 1.77 -7.95 17.52
N THR A 25 2.33 -9.15 17.66
CA THR A 25 2.87 -9.92 16.54
C THR A 25 1.80 -10.20 15.50
N ILE A 26 0.65 -10.76 15.88
CA ILE A 26 -0.44 -11.06 14.93
C ILE A 26 -0.90 -9.77 14.22
N LEU A 27 -1.13 -8.70 14.99
CA LEU A 27 -1.61 -7.43 14.46
C LEU A 27 -0.62 -6.82 13.46
N LEU A 28 0.67 -6.76 13.80
CA LEU A 28 1.70 -6.19 12.94
C LEU A 28 2.03 -7.09 11.75
N THR A 29 1.99 -8.41 11.90
CA THR A 29 2.14 -9.34 10.78
C THR A 29 1.00 -9.20 9.78
N HIS A 30 -0.23 -8.95 10.25
CA HIS A 30 -1.39 -8.88 9.37
C HIS A 30 -1.65 -7.48 8.79
N TYR A 31 -1.40 -6.42 9.56
CA TYR A 31 -1.72 -5.04 9.15
C TYR A 31 -0.49 -4.13 9.03
N GLY A 32 0.71 -4.59 9.39
CA GLY A 32 1.92 -3.78 9.43
C GLY A 32 1.78 -2.54 10.31
N ASN A 33 2.53 -1.49 10.00
CA ASN A 33 2.47 -0.21 10.71
C ASN A 33 1.11 0.51 10.56
N ARG A 34 0.25 0.09 9.62
CA ARG A 34 -1.11 0.66 9.48
C ARG A 34 -1.98 0.34 10.69
N ALA A 35 -1.66 -0.72 11.44
CA ALA A 35 -2.26 -1.00 12.74
C ALA A 35 -2.19 0.22 13.69
N LEU A 36 -1.07 0.95 13.67
CA LEU A 36 -0.90 2.16 14.49
C LEU A 36 -1.84 3.28 14.04
N THR A 37 -1.98 3.48 12.73
CA THR A 37 -2.94 4.45 12.18
C THR A 37 -4.37 4.09 12.57
N TYR A 38 -4.75 2.83 12.47
CA TYR A 38 -6.06 2.35 12.89
C TYR A 38 -6.32 2.57 14.39
N LEU A 39 -5.33 2.30 15.24
CA LEU A 39 -5.44 2.53 16.68
C LEU A 39 -5.51 4.02 17.02
N ARG A 40 -4.74 4.87 16.31
CA ARG A 40 -4.81 6.32 16.49
C ARG A 40 -6.17 6.90 16.15
N ARG A 41 -6.90 6.31 15.19
CA ARG A 41 -8.28 6.71 14.88
C ARG A 41 -9.26 6.40 16.01
N LEU A 42 -8.96 5.42 16.86
CA LEU A 42 -9.79 5.13 18.04
C LEU A 42 -9.56 6.12 19.18
N LEU A 43 -8.56 7.00 19.09
CA LEU A 43 -8.32 8.04 20.11
C LEU A 43 -9.40 9.13 20.13
N ASP A 44 -10.21 9.25 19.07
CA ASP A 44 -11.38 10.15 19.02
C ASP A 44 -12.67 9.49 19.52
N ASP A 45 -12.66 8.18 19.76
CA ASP A 45 -13.81 7.45 20.25
C ASP A 45 -13.83 7.49 21.79
N PRO A 46 -14.81 8.15 22.43
CA PRO A 46 -14.84 8.29 23.89
C PRO A 46 -14.84 6.96 24.64
N GLU A 47 -15.37 5.89 24.04
CA GLU A 47 -15.45 4.58 24.67
C GLU A 47 -14.15 3.79 24.55
N LEU A 48 -13.37 4.04 23.49
CA LEU A 48 -12.18 3.25 23.15
C LEU A 48 -10.86 4.00 23.31
N ALA A 49 -10.89 5.32 23.53
CA ALA A 49 -9.70 6.17 23.53
C ALA A 49 -8.63 5.73 24.53
N ASP A 50 -9.03 5.37 25.76
CA ASP A 50 -8.08 4.95 26.79
C ASP A 50 -7.42 3.61 26.47
N GLN A 51 -8.20 2.65 25.97
CA GLN A 51 -7.67 1.35 25.53
C GLN A 51 -6.76 1.51 24.32
N ALA A 52 -7.14 2.35 23.35
CA ALA A 52 -6.33 2.64 22.17
C ALA A 52 -5.01 3.31 22.53
N ARG A 53 -5.02 4.25 23.49
CA ARG A 53 -3.81 4.92 23.99
C ARG A 53 -2.86 3.92 24.66
N LEU A 54 -3.40 3.03 25.49
CA LEU A 54 -2.61 2.00 26.17
C LEU A 54 -2.06 0.97 25.18
N ALA A 55 -2.88 0.50 24.23
CA ALA A 55 -2.48 -0.42 23.18
C ALA A 55 -1.35 0.16 22.31
N LEU A 56 -1.46 1.44 21.91
CA LEU A 56 -0.41 2.16 21.17
C LEU A 56 0.91 2.20 21.95
N LYS A 57 0.85 2.46 23.26
CA LYS A 57 2.03 2.46 24.12
C LYS A 57 2.68 1.07 24.19
N ASN A 58 1.88 0.04 24.47
CA ASN A 58 2.35 -1.34 24.58
C ASN A 58 2.99 -1.83 23.27
N ILE A 59 2.39 -1.51 22.12
CA ILE A 59 2.97 -1.86 20.81
C ILE A 59 4.32 -1.16 20.63
N GLY A 60 4.43 0.12 20.95
CA GLY A 60 5.70 0.84 20.86
C GLY A 60 6.80 0.21 21.72
N GLU A 61 6.46 -0.20 22.94
CA GLU A 61 7.39 -0.87 23.85
C GLU A 61 7.79 -2.28 23.38
N ILE A 62 6.85 -3.07 22.86
CA ILE A 62 7.08 -4.45 22.43
C ILE A 62 7.82 -4.53 21.09
N SER A 63 7.43 -3.69 20.13
CA SER A 63 7.95 -3.73 18.75
C SER A 63 9.13 -2.78 18.52
N GLY A 64 9.37 -1.84 19.43
CA GLY A 64 10.35 -0.76 19.23
C GLY A 64 9.90 0.30 18.20
N LEU A 65 8.68 0.20 17.68
CA LEU A 65 8.15 1.16 16.73
C LEU A 65 7.90 2.52 17.40
N ARG A 66 8.14 3.60 16.66
CA ARG A 66 7.78 4.95 17.11
C ARG A 66 6.27 5.15 17.00
N VAL A 67 5.62 5.42 18.13
CA VAL A 67 4.15 5.56 18.20
C VAL A 67 3.73 6.98 18.56
N GLU A 68 2.73 7.52 17.84
CA GLU A 68 2.13 8.82 18.13
C GLU A 68 0.82 8.66 18.94
N LEU A 69 0.73 9.32 20.10
CA LEU A 69 -0.43 9.28 21.01
C LEU A 69 -1.37 10.49 20.82
N ARG A 70 -1.66 10.83 19.57
CA ARG A 70 -2.60 11.90 19.20
C ARG A 70 -3.60 11.40 18.15
N PRO A 71 -4.89 11.77 18.27
CA PRO A 71 -5.86 11.46 17.24
C PRO A 71 -5.42 12.01 15.88
N PHE A 72 -5.81 11.32 14.82
CA PHE A 72 -5.57 11.83 13.47
C PHE A 72 -6.61 12.92 13.17
N ARG A 73 -6.14 14.12 12.84
CA ARG A 73 -6.98 15.24 12.40
C ARG A 73 -6.65 15.55 10.94
N GLY A 74 -7.68 15.78 10.13
CA GLY A 74 -7.55 16.07 8.71
C GLY A 74 -7.98 14.90 7.82
N VAL A 75 -7.56 14.91 6.56
CA VAL A 75 -7.98 13.88 5.59
C VAL A 75 -6.85 12.88 5.32
N TYR A 76 -7.15 11.60 5.39
CA TYR A 76 -6.25 10.54 4.97
C TYR A 76 -6.85 9.77 3.80
N VAL A 77 -6.07 9.61 2.75
CA VAL A 77 -6.47 8.89 1.54
C VAL A 77 -5.62 7.64 1.41
N ARG A 78 -6.26 6.49 1.43
CA ARG A 78 -5.65 5.22 1.07
C ARG A 78 -5.80 5.03 -0.43
N CYS A 79 -4.69 5.06 -1.12
CA CYS A 79 -4.58 4.90 -2.56
C CYS A 79 -3.89 3.59 -2.95
N LEU A 80 -3.25 2.88 -2.02
CA LEU A 80 -2.53 1.63 -2.29
C LEU A 80 -3.38 0.42 -1.84
N GLY A 81 -4.00 -0.25 -2.82
CA GLY A 81 -5.10 -1.19 -2.64
C GLY A 81 -6.46 -0.49 -2.72
N ASP A 82 -7.47 -1.07 -2.07
CA ASP A 82 -8.84 -0.52 -2.05
C ASP A 82 -8.86 0.98 -1.70
N PHE A 83 -9.39 1.79 -2.62
CA PHE A 83 -9.47 3.23 -2.41
C PHE A 83 -10.41 3.61 -1.26
N GLN A 84 -9.86 4.28 -0.25
CA GLN A 84 -10.59 4.67 0.96
C GLN A 84 -10.23 6.09 1.37
N VAL A 85 -11.23 6.86 1.80
CA VAL A 85 -11.05 8.22 2.32
C VAL A 85 -11.50 8.26 3.75
N PHE A 86 -10.66 8.83 4.61
CA PHE A 86 -10.93 9.03 6.01
C PHE A 86 -10.88 10.52 6.29
N ILE A 87 -11.92 11.05 6.92
CA ILE A 87 -11.94 12.40 7.46
C ILE A 87 -11.91 12.26 8.97
N ASP A 88 -10.86 12.82 9.57
CA ASP A 88 -10.41 12.48 10.91
C ASP A 88 -10.33 10.95 11.07
N SER A 89 -11.14 10.40 11.97
CA SER A 89 -11.16 8.99 12.32
C SER A 89 -12.26 8.20 11.59
N ARG A 90 -13.10 8.85 10.77
CA ARG A 90 -14.25 8.25 10.10
C ARG A 90 -13.97 7.98 8.62
N MET A 91 -14.24 6.74 8.19
CA MET A 91 -14.23 6.38 6.77
C MET A 91 -15.50 6.87 6.07
N ILE A 92 -15.36 7.48 4.89
CA ILE A 92 -16.48 7.75 3.98
C ILE A 92 -16.93 6.42 3.37
N LYS A 93 -18.17 6.01 3.64
CA LYS A 93 -18.73 4.76 3.16
C LYS A 93 -19.14 4.84 1.68
N PRO A 94 -19.15 3.71 0.94
CA PRO A 94 -19.51 3.69 -0.48
C PRO A 94 -20.86 4.34 -0.82
N ASP A 95 -21.85 4.21 0.06
CA ASP A 95 -23.20 4.78 -0.08
C ASP A 95 -23.26 6.28 0.22
N GLU A 96 -22.32 6.82 1.01
CA GLU A 96 -22.25 8.24 1.34
C GLU A 96 -21.79 9.08 0.14
N TRP A 97 -20.99 8.50 -0.77
CA TRP A 97 -20.59 9.17 -2.02
C TRP A 97 -21.76 9.54 -2.94
N GLY A 98 -22.92 8.87 -2.81
CA GLY A 98 -24.04 8.93 -3.76
C GLY A 98 -25.34 9.53 -3.24
N GLN A 99 -25.34 10.19 -2.08
CA GLN A 99 -26.55 10.68 -1.40
C GLN A 99 -27.33 11.77 -2.19
N SER A 100 -26.74 12.40 -3.19
CA SER A 100 -27.40 13.47 -3.98
C SER A 100 -28.13 12.89 -5.21
N GLU A 101 -29.42 12.53 -5.09
CA GLU A 101 -30.43 12.17 -6.14
C GLU A 101 -30.03 11.22 -7.31
N GLY A 102 -28.78 10.79 -7.40
CA GLY A 102 -28.15 10.27 -8.62
C GLY A 102 -27.76 8.80 -8.54
N GLY A 103 -28.36 8.01 -7.66
CA GLY A 103 -28.12 6.57 -7.54
C GLY A 103 -26.65 6.14 -7.42
N LYS A 104 -26.39 4.83 -7.50
CA LYS A 104 -25.03 4.26 -7.36
C LYS A 104 -24.04 4.74 -8.44
N ALA A 105 -24.54 5.07 -9.63
CA ALA A 105 -23.71 5.57 -10.74
C ALA A 105 -23.21 7.01 -10.50
N GLY A 106 -24.02 7.85 -9.83
CA GLY A 106 -23.62 9.19 -9.42
C GLY A 106 -22.52 9.14 -8.37
N GLY A 107 -22.66 8.29 -7.34
CA GLY A 107 -21.66 8.18 -6.27
C GLY A 107 -20.27 7.76 -6.75
N ARG A 108 -20.19 6.84 -7.73
CA ARG A 108 -18.91 6.45 -8.35
C ARG A 108 -18.20 7.62 -9.03
N LYS A 109 -18.94 8.54 -9.64
CA LYS A 109 -18.37 9.74 -10.29
C LYS A 109 -17.88 10.76 -9.27
N VAL A 110 -18.59 10.90 -8.15
CA VAL A 110 -18.14 11.77 -7.04
C VAL A 110 -16.83 11.23 -6.44
N GLN A 111 -16.77 9.93 -6.16
CA GLN A 111 -15.56 9.27 -5.68
C GLN A 111 -14.41 9.37 -6.69
N GLY A 112 -14.69 9.13 -7.98
CA GLY A 112 -13.72 9.25 -9.06
C GLY A 112 -13.16 10.67 -9.21
N MET A 113 -14.01 11.70 -9.10
CA MET A 113 -13.57 13.10 -9.11
C MET A 113 -12.63 13.40 -7.94
N PHE A 114 -12.97 12.96 -6.72
CA PHE A 114 -12.09 13.14 -5.57
C PHE A 114 -10.75 12.39 -5.74
N ALA A 115 -10.78 11.13 -6.16
CA ALA A 115 -9.58 10.32 -6.39
C ALA A 115 -8.67 10.92 -7.47
N TYR A 116 -9.24 11.44 -8.55
CA TYR A 116 -8.49 12.11 -9.60
C TYR A 116 -7.83 13.41 -9.09
N LEU A 117 -8.54 14.21 -8.30
CA LEU A 117 -7.95 15.41 -7.69
C LEU A 117 -6.81 15.06 -6.71
N VAL A 118 -6.93 13.98 -5.94
CA VAL A 118 -5.82 13.46 -5.12
C VAL A 118 -4.62 13.08 -5.99
N HIS A 119 -4.86 12.44 -7.13
CA HIS A 119 -3.81 12.06 -8.07
C HIS A 119 -3.08 13.27 -8.67
N CYS A 120 -3.81 14.33 -9.02
CA CYS A 120 -3.26 15.57 -9.55
C CYS A 120 -2.49 16.40 -8.51
N GLY A 121 -2.82 16.25 -7.22
CA GLY A 121 -2.16 16.97 -6.15
C GLY A 121 -2.39 18.49 -6.21
N VAL A 122 -1.35 19.26 -5.87
CA VAL A 122 -1.40 20.73 -5.75
C VAL A 122 -1.79 21.44 -7.04
N GLU A 123 -1.43 20.89 -8.20
CA GLU A 123 -1.73 21.48 -9.51
C GLU A 123 -3.23 21.43 -9.85
N GLY A 124 -3.95 20.50 -9.19
CA GLY A 124 -5.34 20.20 -9.48
C GLY A 124 -5.55 19.81 -10.95
N ALA A 125 -6.78 20.00 -11.42
CA ALA A 125 -7.16 19.69 -12.78
C ALA A 125 -8.20 20.67 -13.31
N THR A 126 -8.17 20.88 -14.62
CA THR A 126 -9.19 21.62 -15.34
C THR A 126 -10.49 20.83 -15.43
N ARG A 127 -11.60 21.53 -15.74
CA ARG A 127 -12.88 20.87 -15.99
C ARG A 127 -12.81 19.81 -17.10
N SER A 128 -12.01 20.05 -18.13
CA SER A 128 -11.86 19.11 -19.25
C SER A 128 -11.08 17.87 -18.84
N GLU A 129 -10.00 18.03 -18.08
CA GLU A 129 -9.19 16.90 -17.57
C GLU A 129 -10.01 16.02 -16.62
N ILE A 130 -10.77 16.65 -15.71
CA ILE A 130 -11.66 15.91 -14.80
C ILE A 130 -12.79 15.22 -15.58
N ALA A 131 -13.32 15.88 -16.62
CA ALA A 131 -14.33 15.27 -17.49
C ALA A 131 -13.78 14.01 -18.15
N GLU A 132 -12.59 14.10 -18.74
CA GLU A 132 -11.91 12.97 -19.37
C GLU A 132 -11.71 11.83 -18.37
N ALA A 133 -11.14 12.12 -17.20
CA ALA A 133 -10.79 11.10 -16.20
C ALA A 133 -12.01 10.40 -15.57
N VAL A 134 -13.14 11.09 -15.40
CA VAL A 134 -14.31 10.57 -14.67
C VAL A 134 -15.43 10.09 -15.60
N TRP A 135 -15.54 10.65 -16.81
CA TRP A 135 -16.56 10.29 -17.80
C TRP A 135 -16.00 9.62 -19.07
N GLY A 136 -14.68 9.53 -19.24
CA GLY A 136 -14.04 8.98 -20.45
C GLY A 136 -14.25 9.86 -21.68
N GLY A 137 -14.34 11.18 -21.48
CA GLY A 137 -14.64 12.14 -22.54
C GLY A 137 -15.15 13.46 -22.00
N THR A 138 -16.07 14.08 -22.76
CA THR A 138 -16.68 15.36 -22.34
C THR A 138 -17.82 15.15 -21.33
N ALA A 139 -17.94 16.08 -20.38
CA ALA A 139 -19.07 16.16 -19.46
C ALA A 139 -19.86 17.45 -19.72
N SER A 140 -21.19 17.37 -19.67
CA SER A 140 -22.02 18.58 -19.73
C SER A 140 -21.74 19.46 -18.50
N ALA A 141 -21.87 20.78 -18.67
CA ALA A 141 -21.67 21.74 -17.57
C ALA A 141 -22.56 21.43 -16.35
N SER A 142 -23.79 20.97 -16.59
CA SER A 142 -24.73 20.55 -15.55
C SER A 142 -24.30 19.26 -14.84
N SER A 143 -23.81 18.26 -15.58
CA SER A 143 -23.30 17.01 -15.00
C SER A 143 -22.07 17.26 -14.13
N PHE A 144 -21.15 18.09 -14.61
CA PHE A 144 -19.96 18.49 -13.86
C PHE A 144 -20.35 19.23 -12.58
N ALA A 145 -21.17 20.29 -12.70
CA ALA A 145 -21.60 21.10 -11.55
C ALA A 145 -22.32 20.26 -10.49
N ARG A 146 -23.21 19.35 -10.90
CA ARG A 146 -23.91 18.45 -9.97
C ARG A 146 -22.95 17.52 -9.23
N THR A 147 -21.96 16.96 -9.92
CA THR A 147 -20.96 16.05 -9.31
C THR A 147 -20.06 16.81 -8.34
N LEU A 148 -19.65 18.01 -8.69
CA LEU A 148 -18.86 18.89 -7.83
C LEU A 148 -19.63 19.32 -6.58
N THR A 149 -20.91 19.68 -6.73
CA THR A 149 -21.78 19.99 -5.59
C THR A 149 -21.98 18.79 -4.69
N ALA A 150 -22.21 17.60 -5.25
CA ALA A 150 -22.30 16.37 -4.47
C ALA A 150 -21.00 16.08 -3.71
N LEU A 151 -19.83 16.29 -4.34
CA LEU A 151 -18.54 16.17 -3.66
C LEU A 151 -18.44 17.11 -2.46
N ARG A 152 -18.80 18.39 -2.62
CA ARG A 152 -18.81 19.35 -1.50
C ARG A 152 -19.74 18.89 -0.37
N GLN A 153 -20.94 18.41 -0.70
CA GLN A 153 -21.90 17.92 0.29
C GLN A 153 -21.33 16.74 1.09
N VAL A 154 -20.68 15.78 0.44
CA VAL A 154 -20.04 14.65 1.11
C VAL A 154 -18.96 15.15 2.08
N LEU A 155 -18.07 16.05 1.62
CA LEU A 155 -17.03 16.61 2.47
C LEU A 155 -17.60 17.39 3.66
N GLN A 156 -18.67 18.17 3.45
CA GLN A 156 -19.36 18.92 4.50
C GLN A 156 -20.01 18.00 5.54
N GLN A 157 -20.68 16.94 5.08
CA GLN A 157 -21.34 15.97 5.98
C GLN A 157 -20.35 15.19 6.84
N CYS A 158 -19.16 14.90 6.29
CA CYS A 158 -18.16 14.10 6.99
C CYS A 158 -17.17 14.93 7.83
N GLY A 159 -16.84 16.14 7.40
CA GLY A 159 -15.79 16.97 8.02
C GLY A 159 -16.22 18.36 8.46
N GLY A 160 -17.50 18.72 8.29
CA GLY A 160 -18.00 20.06 8.55
C GLY A 160 -17.73 21.04 7.43
N GLU A 161 -18.38 22.20 7.52
CA GLU A 161 -18.34 23.24 6.48
C GLU A 161 -16.95 23.84 6.29
N GLU A 162 -16.24 24.10 7.39
CA GLU A 162 -14.91 24.71 7.38
C GLU A 162 -13.87 23.82 6.67
N LEU A 163 -13.85 22.52 6.99
CA LEU A 163 -12.93 21.57 6.33
C LEU A 163 -13.26 21.49 4.84
N ALA A 164 -14.53 21.33 4.48
CA ALA A 164 -14.93 21.19 3.08
C ALA A 164 -14.56 22.42 2.23
N ALA A 165 -14.78 23.62 2.77
CA ALA A 165 -14.43 24.88 2.12
C ALA A 165 -12.91 25.06 1.97
N SER A 166 -12.13 24.60 2.96
CA SER A 166 -10.67 24.73 2.96
C SER A 166 -9.99 23.62 2.15
N LEU A 167 -10.60 22.44 2.04
CA LEU A 167 -10.02 21.28 1.37
C LEU A 167 -10.21 21.34 -0.15
N LEU A 168 -11.38 21.76 -0.64
CA LEU A 168 -11.68 21.74 -2.08
C LEU A 168 -11.72 23.16 -2.65
N TYR A 169 -10.67 23.51 -3.38
CA TYR A 169 -10.61 24.77 -4.11
C TYR A 169 -11.17 24.62 -5.52
N THR A 170 -11.95 25.62 -5.92
CA THR A 170 -12.49 25.69 -7.27
C THR A 170 -12.44 27.13 -7.74
N ASP A 171 -11.81 27.35 -8.89
CA ASP A 171 -11.93 28.60 -9.62
C ASP A 171 -12.69 28.39 -10.94
N ARG A 172 -12.64 29.38 -11.85
CA ARG A 172 -13.35 29.30 -13.13
C ARG A 172 -12.82 28.20 -14.06
N GLN A 173 -11.57 27.79 -13.92
CA GLN A 173 -10.88 26.87 -14.82
C GLN A 173 -10.49 25.55 -14.15
N ARG A 174 -10.17 25.56 -12.85
CA ARG A 174 -9.56 24.44 -12.14
C ARG A 174 -10.30 24.06 -10.86
N CYS A 175 -10.17 22.79 -10.50
CA CYS A 175 -10.49 22.25 -9.19
C CYS A 175 -9.23 21.61 -8.62
N ALA A 176 -8.96 21.80 -7.34
CA ALA A 176 -7.80 21.25 -6.65
C ALA A 176 -8.15 20.89 -5.21
N LEU A 177 -7.42 19.93 -4.63
CA LEU A 177 -7.46 19.69 -3.19
C LEU A 177 -6.30 20.43 -2.53
N ASN A 178 -6.52 20.96 -1.33
CA ASN A 178 -5.47 21.54 -0.51
C ASN A 178 -4.52 20.44 0.01
N PRO A 179 -3.27 20.36 -0.47
CA PRO A 179 -2.34 19.31 -0.07
C PRO A 179 -1.93 19.38 1.41
N ASP A 180 -2.13 20.52 2.09
CA ASP A 180 -1.81 20.65 3.51
C ASP A 180 -2.89 20.03 4.41
N LEU A 181 -4.09 19.79 3.87
CA LEU A 181 -5.25 19.27 4.61
C LEU A 181 -5.50 17.78 4.37
N TYR A 182 -4.72 17.15 3.49
CA TYR A 182 -4.78 15.70 3.31
C TYR A 182 -3.41 15.04 3.21
N GLN A 183 -3.36 13.76 3.53
CA GLN A 183 -2.20 12.90 3.31
C GLN A 183 -2.63 11.65 2.54
N SER A 184 -1.77 11.12 1.68
CA SER A 184 -1.98 9.81 1.06
C SER A 184 -0.86 8.83 1.39
N ASP A 185 -1.20 7.53 1.44
CA ASP A 185 -0.22 6.45 1.55
C ASP A 185 0.71 6.37 0.33
N ALA A 186 0.23 6.74 -0.86
CA ALA A 186 1.04 6.82 -2.08
C ALA A 186 2.14 7.89 -1.96
N ASP A 187 1.80 9.11 -1.54
CA ASP A 187 2.81 10.17 -1.32
C ASP A 187 3.78 9.78 -0.19
N LEU A 188 3.26 9.13 0.86
CA LEU A 188 4.10 8.65 1.96
C LEU A 188 5.07 7.57 1.51
N LEU A 189 4.64 6.65 0.63
CA LEU A 189 5.50 5.62 0.05
C LEU A 189 6.62 6.25 -0.77
N GLU A 190 6.28 7.18 -1.69
CA GLU A 190 7.27 7.87 -2.52
C GLU A 190 8.31 8.62 -1.66
N ARG A 191 7.86 9.41 -0.68
CA ARG A 191 8.76 10.12 0.24
C ARG A 191 9.63 9.18 1.07
N THR A 192 9.07 8.06 1.55
CA THR A 192 9.81 7.06 2.32
C THR A 192 10.86 6.37 1.46
N PHE A 193 10.53 6.04 0.21
CA PHE A 193 11.48 5.44 -0.72
C PHE A 193 12.62 6.40 -1.08
N ASP A 194 12.33 7.68 -1.30
CA ASP A 194 13.35 8.71 -1.54
C ASP A 194 14.29 8.87 -0.33
N LEU A 195 13.73 8.84 0.88
CA LEU A 195 14.51 8.89 2.12
C LEU A 195 15.37 7.63 2.27
N ALA A 196 14.82 6.44 2.01
CA ALA A 196 15.56 5.19 2.03
C ALA A 196 16.76 5.23 1.08
N THR A 197 16.53 5.69 -0.16
CA THR A 197 17.57 5.79 -1.19
C THR A 197 18.65 6.79 -0.81
N ARG A 198 18.29 7.97 -0.30
CA ARG A 198 19.25 8.96 0.21
C ARG A 198 20.06 8.44 1.39
N THR A 199 19.40 7.75 2.32
CA THR A 199 20.06 7.13 3.48
C THR A 199 21.03 6.04 3.02
N ALA A 200 20.60 5.16 2.10
CA ALA A 200 21.46 4.11 1.56
C ALA A 200 22.72 4.67 0.88
N ASN A 201 22.56 5.77 0.13
CA ASN A 201 23.67 6.42 -0.57
C ASN A 201 24.66 7.14 0.37
N THR A 202 24.19 7.63 1.53
CA THR A 202 25.00 8.47 2.43
C THR A 202 25.53 7.72 3.65
N GLN A 203 24.79 6.72 4.14
CA GLN A 203 25.05 6.00 5.39
C GLN A 203 25.13 4.48 5.18
N GLY A 204 24.92 3.99 3.96
CA GLY A 204 24.93 2.57 3.62
C GLY A 204 23.55 1.91 3.70
N VAL A 205 23.41 0.76 3.03
CA VAL A 205 22.14 0.05 2.88
C VAL A 205 21.55 -0.40 4.22
N GLU A 206 22.39 -0.82 5.17
CA GLU A 206 21.97 -1.24 6.51
C GLU A 206 21.17 -0.15 7.24
N ALA A 207 21.64 1.10 7.17
CA ALA A 207 20.95 2.25 7.77
C ALA A 207 19.60 2.56 7.11
N ALA A 208 19.38 2.10 5.87
CA ALA A 208 18.16 2.34 5.11
C ALA A 208 17.12 1.21 5.22
N LEU A 209 17.46 0.05 5.81
CA LEU A 209 16.59 -1.12 5.80
C LEU A 209 15.22 -0.86 6.44
N SER A 210 15.17 -0.10 7.55
CA SER A 210 13.90 0.24 8.20
C SER A 210 12.99 1.07 7.30
N PHE A 211 13.54 1.94 6.45
CA PHE A 211 12.76 2.72 5.50
C PHE A 211 12.27 1.85 4.33
N TYR A 212 13.12 0.97 3.79
CA TYR A 212 12.68 0.01 2.77
C TYR A 212 11.61 -0.95 3.30
N GLN A 213 11.72 -1.38 4.56
CA GLN A 213 10.68 -2.17 5.23
C GLN A 213 9.36 -1.41 5.25
N TYR A 214 9.40 -0.12 5.62
CA TYR A 214 8.21 0.69 5.67
C TYR A 214 7.57 0.92 4.29
N VAL A 215 8.37 1.01 3.22
CA VAL A 215 7.84 1.04 1.83
C VAL A 215 7.03 -0.22 1.54
N LEU A 216 7.51 -1.41 1.90
CA LEU A 216 6.74 -2.64 1.71
C LEU A 216 5.44 -2.63 2.54
N ASP A 217 5.49 -2.12 3.77
CA ASP A 217 4.33 -2.03 4.68
C ASP A 217 3.26 -1.03 4.25
N LEU A 218 3.63 -0.05 3.44
CA LEU A 218 2.69 0.89 2.84
C LEU A 218 2.00 0.31 1.61
N TYR A 219 2.57 -0.67 0.93
CA TYR A 219 2.00 -1.22 -0.30
C TYR A 219 1.14 -2.45 -0.01
N ASP A 220 -0.14 -2.34 -0.35
CA ASP A 220 -1.15 -3.38 -0.05
C ASP A 220 -2.00 -3.74 -1.27
N GLY A 221 -1.68 -3.14 -2.42
CA GLY A 221 -2.37 -3.42 -3.66
C GLY A 221 -2.11 -2.34 -4.71
N PRO A 222 -2.67 -2.53 -5.92
CA PRO A 222 -2.59 -1.57 -7.01
C PRO A 222 -3.02 -0.15 -6.60
N TYR A 223 -2.39 0.84 -7.21
CA TYR A 223 -2.74 2.24 -7.00
C TYR A 223 -4.15 2.55 -7.53
N MET A 224 -4.99 3.18 -6.70
CA MET A 224 -6.38 3.58 -7.00
C MET A 224 -7.31 2.42 -7.35
N GLU A 225 -7.11 1.26 -6.71
CA GLU A 225 -7.96 0.08 -6.92
C GLU A 225 -9.42 0.38 -6.53
N GLY A 226 -10.35 -0.11 -7.36
CA GLY A 226 -11.79 0.10 -7.17
C GLY A 226 -12.33 1.45 -7.69
N VAL A 227 -11.47 2.39 -8.10
CA VAL A 227 -11.90 3.66 -8.70
C VAL A 227 -12.17 3.49 -10.19
N VAL A 228 -13.37 3.87 -10.63
CA VAL A 228 -13.77 3.79 -12.05
C VAL A 228 -12.95 4.77 -12.89
N GLY A 229 -12.41 4.31 -14.02
CA GLY A 229 -11.60 5.11 -14.93
C GLY A 229 -10.12 5.25 -14.51
N ALA A 230 -9.76 4.84 -13.29
CA ALA A 230 -8.40 5.03 -12.78
C ALA A 230 -7.33 4.29 -13.58
N GLN A 231 -7.66 3.17 -14.23
CA GLN A 231 -6.70 2.39 -15.00
C GLN A 231 -6.03 3.18 -16.15
N GLU A 232 -6.66 4.25 -16.65
CA GLU A 232 -6.11 5.04 -17.75
C GLU A 232 -5.13 6.12 -17.25
N TRP A 233 -5.56 6.95 -16.29
CA TRP A 233 -4.73 8.05 -15.79
C TRP A 233 -3.77 7.65 -14.66
N ALA A 234 -4.08 6.59 -13.90
CA ALA A 234 -3.27 6.16 -12.76
C ALA A 234 -2.12 5.22 -13.16
N ALA A 235 -2.12 4.70 -14.39
CA ALA A 235 -1.22 3.64 -14.85
C ALA A 235 0.27 3.98 -14.63
N GLU A 236 0.69 5.17 -15.06
CA GLU A 236 2.10 5.57 -14.97
C GLU A 236 2.56 5.69 -13.50
N ARG A 237 1.78 6.39 -12.67
CA ARG A 237 2.10 6.55 -11.25
C ARG A 237 2.04 5.21 -10.51
N GLY A 238 1.07 4.36 -10.83
CA GLY A 238 0.97 3.01 -10.28
C GLY A 238 2.19 2.15 -10.63
N ALA A 239 2.65 2.17 -11.87
CA ALA A 239 3.86 1.45 -12.29
C ALA A 239 5.11 1.96 -11.56
N ARG A 240 5.23 3.28 -11.37
CA ARG A 240 6.33 3.89 -10.60
C ARG A 240 6.30 3.46 -9.13
N LEU A 241 5.13 3.52 -8.48
CA LEU A 241 4.94 3.06 -7.10
C LEU A 241 5.31 1.58 -6.93
N LEU A 242 4.85 0.72 -7.84
CA LEU A 242 5.23 -0.69 -7.84
C LEU A 242 6.73 -0.89 -8.05
N SER A 243 7.37 -0.09 -8.91
CA SER A 243 8.82 -0.14 -9.11
C SER A 243 9.58 0.18 -7.82
N HIS A 244 9.14 1.18 -7.04
CA HIS A 244 9.73 1.49 -5.74
C HIS A 244 9.62 0.31 -4.77
N VAL A 245 8.47 -0.38 -4.75
CA VAL A 245 8.22 -1.55 -3.90
C VAL A 245 9.11 -2.72 -4.28
N VAL A 246 9.25 -2.99 -5.58
CA VAL A 246 10.14 -4.04 -6.08
C VAL A 246 11.58 -3.76 -5.68
N LEU A 247 12.06 -2.53 -5.86
CA LEU A 247 13.42 -2.13 -5.48
C LEU A 247 13.64 -2.22 -3.96
N ALA A 248 12.69 -1.77 -3.15
CA ALA A 248 12.77 -1.85 -1.70
C ALA A 248 12.85 -3.31 -1.22
N GLY A 249 11.98 -4.18 -1.75
CA GLY A 249 11.99 -5.59 -1.41
C GLY A 249 13.23 -6.32 -1.91
N GLU A 250 13.78 -5.96 -3.07
CA GLU A 250 15.05 -6.50 -3.54
C GLU A 250 16.21 -6.13 -2.61
N ARG A 251 16.27 -4.89 -2.11
CA ARG A 251 17.28 -4.46 -1.13
C ARG A 251 17.18 -5.27 0.16
N LEU A 252 15.97 -5.39 0.71
CA LEU A 252 15.73 -6.17 1.93
C LEU A 252 16.09 -7.66 1.75
N ALA A 253 15.61 -8.29 0.67
CA ALA A 253 15.86 -9.69 0.39
C ALA A 253 17.35 -9.98 0.15
N SER A 254 18.03 -9.13 -0.62
CA SER A 254 19.45 -9.28 -0.91
C SER A 254 20.29 -9.19 0.36
N THR A 255 20.02 -8.19 1.21
CA THR A 255 20.71 -8.03 2.50
C THR A 255 20.45 -9.21 3.43
N ALA A 256 19.19 -9.64 3.58
CA ALA A 256 18.85 -10.81 4.39
C ALA A 256 19.60 -12.08 3.91
N LEU A 257 19.64 -12.32 2.59
CA LEU A 257 20.36 -13.46 2.02
C LEU A 257 21.88 -13.39 2.24
N HIS A 258 22.46 -12.19 2.16
CA HIS A 258 23.88 -11.95 2.44
C HIS A 258 24.22 -12.24 3.91
N ASN A 259 23.35 -11.81 4.82
CA ASN A 259 23.51 -12.01 6.27
C ASN A 259 23.13 -13.44 6.75
N GLY A 260 22.81 -14.35 5.83
CA GLY A 260 22.45 -15.74 6.14
C GLY A 260 21.02 -15.90 6.69
N GLN A 261 20.21 -14.84 6.69
CA GLN A 261 18.79 -14.84 7.10
C GLN A 261 17.91 -15.33 5.94
N VAL A 262 18.07 -16.61 5.57
CA VAL A 262 17.50 -17.16 4.33
C VAL A 262 15.97 -17.18 4.35
N GLU A 263 15.36 -17.49 5.48
CA GLU A 263 13.91 -17.48 5.67
C GLU A 263 13.33 -16.07 5.51
N GLN A 264 14.02 -15.06 6.03
CA GLN A 264 13.58 -13.67 5.92
C GLN A 264 13.69 -13.17 4.47
N CYS A 265 14.76 -13.55 3.76
CA CYS A 265 14.86 -13.31 2.31
C CYS A 265 13.65 -13.88 1.56
N LEU A 266 13.27 -15.12 1.87
CA LEU A 266 12.13 -15.79 1.24
C LEU A 266 10.83 -15.02 1.46
N GLN A 267 10.57 -14.58 2.70
CA GLN A 267 9.39 -13.79 3.06
C GLN A 267 9.30 -12.48 2.27
N TYR A 268 10.42 -11.74 2.15
CA TYR A 268 10.48 -10.51 1.35
C TYR A 268 10.20 -10.79 -0.13
N CYS A 269 10.82 -11.81 -0.69
CA CYS A 269 10.61 -12.18 -2.08
C CYS A 269 9.15 -12.57 -2.38
N GLN A 270 8.56 -13.41 -1.52
CA GLN A 270 7.17 -13.85 -1.69
C GLN A 270 6.21 -12.67 -1.69
N ARG A 271 6.41 -11.70 -0.78
CA ARG A 271 5.57 -10.52 -0.67
C ARG A 271 5.60 -9.67 -1.93
N VAL A 272 6.80 -9.39 -2.47
CA VAL A 272 6.92 -8.61 -3.72
C VAL A 272 6.34 -9.38 -4.91
N LEU A 273 6.65 -10.68 -5.04
CA LEU A 273 6.19 -11.51 -6.16
C LEU A 273 4.69 -11.80 -6.13
N ALA A 274 4.00 -11.53 -5.00
CA ALA A 274 2.54 -11.53 -4.96
C ALA A 274 1.96 -10.41 -5.84
N HIS A 275 2.66 -9.27 -5.95
CA HIS A 275 2.24 -8.11 -6.73
C HIS A 275 2.91 -8.04 -8.11
N GLU A 276 4.20 -8.35 -8.21
CA GLU A 276 4.96 -8.32 -9.46
C GLU A 276 5.70 -9.65 -9.70
N PRO A 277 5.02 -10.67 -10.30
CA PRO A 277 5.64 -11.96 -10.58
C PRO A 277 6.79 -11.92 -11.58
N ARG A 278 6.95 -10.83 -12.35
CA ARG A 278 7.99 -10.68 -13.37
C ARG A 278 9.26 -9.99 -12.83
N ALA A 279 9.32 -9.70 -11.52
CA ALA A 279 10.48 -9.09 -10.89
C ALA A 279 11.69 -10.07 -10.87
N VAL A 280 12.46 -10.07 -11.96
CA VAL A 280 13.59 -11.00 -12.20
C VAL A 280 14.60 -11.00 -11.05
N GLY A 281 14.99 -9.84 -10.53
CA GLY A 281 15.97 -9.74 -9.42
C GLY A 281 15.47 -10.42 -8.15
N VAL A 282 14.24 -10.10 -7.75
CA VAL A 282 13.57 -10.67 -6.58
C VAL A 282 13.32 -12.18 -6.74
N LEU A 283 12.90 -12.62 -7.91
CA LEU A 283 12.72 -14.04 -8.21
C LEU A 283 14.04 -14.80 -8.13
N SER A 284 15.13 -14.23 -8.65
CA SER A 284 16.45 -14.84 -8.55
C SER A 284 16.89 -15.06 -7.10
N LEU A 285 16.60 -14.09 -6.22
CA LEU A 285 16.84 -14.22 -4.79
C LEU A 285 15.99 -15.33 -4.16
N LEU A 286 14.69 -15.43 -4.52
CA LEU A 286 13.81 -16.50 -4.04
C LEU A 286 14.34 -17.88 -4.42
N LEU A 287 14.72 -18.09 -5.68
CA LEU A 287 15.23 -19.38 -6.16
C LEU A 287 16.49 -19.79 -5.39
N ARG A 288 17.41 -18.84 -5.17
CA ARG A 288 18.64 -19.07 -4.38
C ARG A 288 18.35 -19.38 -2.92
N ALA A 289 17.43 -18.63 -2.29
CA ALA A 289 17.01 -18.85 -0.91
C ALA A 289 16.34 -20.22 -0.74
N GLY A 290 15.37 -20.54 -1.60
CA GLY A 290 14.69 -21.83 -1.63
C GLY A 290 15.66 -23.00 -1.84
N HIS A 291 16.67 -22.84 -2.69
CA HIS A 291 17.69 -23.87 -2.90
C HIS A 291 18.54 -24.10 -1.64
N ARG A 292 18.96 -23.03 -0.95
CA ARG A 292 19.69 -23.14 0.32
C ARG A 292 18.88 -23.85 1.41
N LEU A 293 17.56 -23.63 1.44
CA LEU A 293 16.66 -24.26 2.41
C LEU A 293 16.18 -25.66 1.98
N GLY A 294 16.55 -26.14 0.78
CA GLY A 294 16.09 -27.44 0.28
C GLY A 294 14.58 -27.48 0.03
N LEU A 295 14.00 -26.40 -0.52
CA LEU A 295 12.56 -26.25 -0.79
C LEU A 295 12.23 -26.35 -2.30
N PRO A 296 12.41 -27.51 -2.96
CA PRO A 296 12.27 -27.63 -4.42
C PRO A 296 10.86 -27.32 -4.92
N ALA A 297 9.82 -27.68 -4.16
CA ALA A 297 8.43 -27.40 -4.52
C ALA A 297 8.12 -25.90 -4.56
N GLU A 298 8.80 -25.09 -3.75
CA GLU A 298 8.64 -23.64 -3.76
C GLU A 298 9.34 -23.00 -4.96
N ILE A 299 10.58 -23.41 -5.23
CA ILE A 299 11.36 -22.99 -6.40
C ILE A 299 10.56 -23.29 -7.68
N GLN A 300 10.02 -24.51 -7.81
CA GLN A 300 9.22 -24.90 -8.97
C GLN A 300 7.96 -24.04 -9.12
N ARG A 301 7.20 -23.81 -8.04
CA ARG A 301 5.99 -22.97 -8.08
C ARG A 301 6.30 -21.54 -8.50
N ALA A 302 7.35 -20.94 -7.94
CA ALA A 302 7.77 -19.58 -8.28
C ALA A 302 8.19 -19.47 -9.76
N TYR A 303 8.95 -20.46 -10.25
CA TYR A 303 9.35 -20.51 -11.66
C TYR A 303 8.15 -20.67 -12.62
N GLN A 304 7.18 -21.53 -12.31
CA GLN A 304 5.98 -21.68 -13.14
C GLN A 304 5.14 -20.40 -13.18
N ARG A 305 5.01 -19.70 -12.05
CA ARG A 305 4.33 -18.40 -11.99
C ARG A 305 5.02 -17.36 -12.88
N TYR A 306 6.36 -17.34 -12.90
CA TYR A 306 7.14 -16.47 -13.78
C TYR A 306 6.91 -16.77 -15.26
N LEU A 307 6.97 -18.05 -15.66
CA LEU A 307 6.72 -18.44 -17.05
C LEU A 307 5.29 -18.09 -17.49
N SER A 308 4.30 -18.31 -16.62
CA SER A 308 2.92 -17.94 -16.89
C SER A 308 2.75 -16.43 -17.03
N ALA A 309 3.37 -15.64 -16.15
CA ALA A 309 3.27 -14.18 -16.18
C ALA A 309 3.98 -13.56 -17.39
N THR A 310 5.10 -14.12 -17.85
CA THR A 310 5.90 -13.59 -18.96
C THR A 310 5.54 -14.16 -20.32
N GLY A 311 4.88 -15.33 -20.36
CA GLY A 311 4.62 -16.07 -21.60
C GLY A 311 5.88 -16.68 -22.24
N ILE A 312 7.00 -16.71 -21.50
CA ILE A 312 8.27 -17.22 -22.00
C ILE A 312 8.19 -18.74 -22.19
N ASN A 313 8.68 -19.22 -23.34
CA ASN A 313 8.91 -20.65 -23.57
C ASN A 313 10.36 -21.01 -23.19
N PRO A 314 10.59 -21.77 -22.10
CA PRO A 314 11.94 -22.03 -21.59
C PRO A 314 12.80 -22.90 -22.51
N ARG A 315 12.19 -23.61 -23.47
CA ARG A 315 12.95 -24.38 -24.49
C ARG A 315 13.57 -23.47 -25.55
N ARG A 316 12.90 -22.34 -25.86
CA ARG A 316 13.30 -21.40 -26.91
C ARG A 316 14.15 -20.24 -26.38
N LYS A 317 13.86 -19.76 -25.16
CA LYS A 317 14.56 -18.66 -24.49
C LYS A 317 15.44 -19.19 -23.37
N ARG A 318 16.53 -19.86 -23.74
CA ARG A 318 17.48 -20.44 -22.78
C ARG A 318 18.43 -19.41 -22.16
N ASP A 319 18.51 -18.24 -22.78
CA ASP A 319 19.29 -17.06 -22.40
C ASP A 319 18.60 -16.20 -21.33
N ASP A 320 17.31 -16.41 -21.07
CA ASP A 320 16.60 -15.74 -19.99
C ASP A 320 17.27 -16.03 -18.63
N PRO A 321 17.53 -14.98 -17.82
CA PRO A 321 18.31 -15.12 -16.59
C PRO A 321 17.66 -16.05 -15.56
N VAL A 322 16.33 -16.07 -15.48
CA VAL A 322 15.59 -16.92 -14.54
C VAL A 322 15.59 -18.37 -15.04
N VAL A 323 15.38 -18.58 -16.34
CA VAL A 323 15.43 -19.92 -16.95
C VAL A 323 16.82 -20.55 -16.77
N LYS A 324 17.88 -19.76 -16.95
CA LYS A 324 19.26 -20.21 -16.74
C LYS A 324 19.50 -20.58 -15.27
N LEU A 325 19.17 -19.68 -14.35
CA LEU A 325 19.36 -19.91 -12.91
C LEU A 325 18.59 -21.14 -12.41
N TYR A 326 17.33 -21.30 -12.84
CA TYR A 326 16.53 -22.46 -12.44
C TYR A 326 17.20 -23.79 -12.84
N ARG A 327 17.73 -23.86 -14.08
CA ARG A 327 18.44 -25.05 -14.58
C ARG A 327 19.69 -25.35 -13.76
N GLU A 328 20.53 -24.34 -13.53
CA GLU A 328 21.76 -24.47 -12.74
C GLU A 328 21.46 -25.02 -11.33
N LEU A 329 20.39 -24.53 -10.69
CA LEU A 329 19.99 -25.00 -9.36
C LEU A 329 19.43 -26.43 -9.39
N SER A 330 18.63 -26.80 -10.39
CA SER A 330 18.10 -28.17 -10.53
C SER A 330 19.19 -29.22 -10.75
N GLU A 331 20.18 -28.92 -11.60
CA GLU A 331 21.30 -29.83 -11.88
C GLU A 331 22.16 -30.06 -10.63
N SER A 332 22.37 -29.01 -9.81
CA SER A 332 23.16 -29.12 -8.57
C SER A 332 22.52 -29.98 -7.46
N VAL A 333 21.21 -30.21 -7.51
CA VAL A 333 20.49 -31.10 -6.59
C VAL A 333 20.65 -32.57 -7.01
N GLU A 334 20.68 -32.84 -8.32
CA GLU A 334 20.85 -34.19 -8.86
C GLU A 334 22.25 -34.75 -8.54
N ASP A 335 23.31 -33.94 -8.67
CA ASP A 335 24.68 -34.34 -8.35
C ASP A 335 24.90 -34.68 -6.86
N ARG A 336 24.16 -34.06 -5.95
CA ARG A 336 24.21 -34.39 -4.50
C ARG A 336 23.50 -35.71 -4.18
N GLY A 337 22.51 -36.11 -4.99
CA GLY A 337 21.85 -37.40 -4.87
C GLY A 337 22.67 -38.57 -5.43
N SER A 338 23.50 -38.32 -6.46
CA SER A 338 24.33 -39.35 -7.10
C SER A 338 25.62 -39.69 -6.36
N ASN A 339 26.15 -38.79 -5.53
CA ASN A 339 27.38 -38.99 -4.74
C ASN A 339 27.15 -39.54 -3.31
N GLY A 340 25.91 -39.86 -2.96
CA GLY A 340 25.54 -40.42 -1.64
C GLY A 340 25.00 -41.85 -1.68
N GLY A 341 25.15 -42.55 -2.81
CA GLY A 341 24.70 -43.93 -3.04
C GLY A 341 25.77 -44.97 -2.80
#